data_AF-A0A830CT74-F1
#
_entry.id   AF-A0A830CT74-F1
#
_cell.length_a   1.000
_cell.length_b   1.000
_cell.length_c   1.000
_cell.angle_alpha   90.00
_cell.angle_beta   90.00
_cell.angle_gamma   90.00
#
_symmetry.space_group_name_H-M   'P 1'
#
loop_
_entity.id
_entity.type
_entity.pdbx_description
1 polymer ?
#
loop_
_entity_poly.entity_id
_entity_poly.type
_entity_poly.pdbx_seq_one_letter_code
_entity_poly.pdbx_strand_id
1 'polypeptide(L)' 'MISFACDDSGQWKVSRFEKEHNHEMAPPYAKPVVKSGQSMNEHDKIQELSLQLAIAKDRADTFERQAATYK' A
#
# COMPACT_ATOMS: atom_id res chain seq x y z
N MET A 1 11.90 17.36 -4.07
CA MET A 1 11.24 17.08 -2.77
C MET A 1 11.00 18.38 -2.01
N ILE A 2 9.94 18.47 -1.20
CA ILE A 2 9.65 19.65 -0.35
C ILE A 2 9.87 19.26 1.11
N SER A 3 10.67 20.05 1.83
CA SER A 3 10.87 19.89 3.27
C SER A 3 10.01 20.88 4.04
N PHE A 4 9.46 20.44 5.17
CA PHE A 4 8.67 21.27 6.05
C PHE A 4 9.39 21.45 7.39
N ALA A 5 9.22 22.60 8.02
CA ALA A 5 9.66 22.88 9.38
C ALA A 5 8.49 23.43 10.19
N CYS A 6 8.42 23.03 11.46
CA CYS A 6 7.49 23.58 12.42
C CYS A 6 8.18 24.74 13.17
N ASP A 7 7.50 25.86 13.31
CA ASP A 7 7.98 26.95 14.16
C ASP A 7 7.53 26.80 15.62
N ASP A 8 8.03 27.68 16.49
CA ASP A 8 7.71 27.66 17.93
C ASP A 8 6.22 27.92 18.23
N SER A 9 5.45 28.40 17.22
CA SER A 9 3.99 28.57 17.31
C SER A 9 3.21 27.35 16.81
N GLY A 10 3.89 26.27 16.39
CA GLY A 10 3.27 25.06 15.88
C GLY A 10 2.86 25.13 14.40
N GLN A 11 3.24 26.18 13.68
CA GLN A 11 2.87 26.34 12.28
C GLN A 11 3.91 25.67 11.37
N TRP A 12 3.41 24.83 10.45
CA TRP A 12 4.24 24.18 9.44
C TRP A 12 4.46 25.11 8.26
N LYS A 13 5.72 25.41 7.98
CA LYS A 13 6.16 26.21 6.84
C LYS A 13 7.04 25.37 5.94
N VAL A 14 7.02 25.66 4.64
CA VAL A 14 7.95 25.05 3.70
C VAL A 14 9.34 25.62 3.97
N SER A 15 10.28 24.77 4.33
CA SER A 15 11.65 25.17 4.67
C SER A 15 12.59 25.09 3.48
N ARG A 16 12.38 24.13 2.57
CA ARG A 16 13.26 23.93 1.41
C ARG A 16 12.51 23.34 0.22
N PHE A 17 12.87 23.82 -0.97
CA PHE A 17 12.54 23.19 -2.24
C PHE A 17 13.79 22.51 -2.80
N GLU A 18 13.80 21.19 -2.80
CA GLU A 18 14.87 20.41 -3.42
C GLU A 18 14.48 20.06 -4.86
N LYS A 19 15.24 20.60 -5.80
CA LYS A 19 15.05 20.37 -7.24
C LYS A 19 15.60 19.02 -7.67
N GLU A 20 16.63 18.53 -6.99
CA GLU A 20 17.23 17.23 -7.27
C GLU A 20 16.38 16.11 -6.71
N HIS A 21 16.30 15.04 -7.48
CA HIS A 21 15.58 13.82 -7.14
C HIS A 21 16.56 12.68 -7.34
N ASN A 22 16.53 11.67 -6.47
CA ASN A 22 17.31 10.44 -6.66
C ASN A 22 16.68 9.51 -7.72
N HIS A 23 15.76 10.04 -8.53
CA HIS A 23 15.07 9.34 -9.60
C HIS A 23 14.59 10.37 -10.64
N GLU A 24 14.33 9.93 -11.85
CA GLU A 24 13.74 10.79 -12.89
C GLU A 24 12.29 11.17 -12.52
N MET A 25 11.86 12.37 -12.90
CA MET A 25 10.44 12.73 -12.80
C MET A 25 9.65 11.85 -13.77
N ALA A 26 8.50 11.33 -13.32
CA ALA A 26 7.64 10.53 -14.18
C ALA A 26 7.32 11.31 -15.48
N PRO A 27 7.44 10.68 -16.67
CA PRO A 27 7.18 11.36 -17.93
C PRO A 27 5.76 11.97 -17.96
N PRO A 28 5.52 13.04 -18.74
CA PRO A 28 4.24 13.77 -18.77
C PRO A 28 3.01 12.89 -19.05
N TYR A 29 3.22 11.78 -19.76
CA TYR A 29 2.21 10.79 -20.16
C TYR A 29 2.11 9.62 -19.19
N ALA A 30 3.11 9.45 -18.32
CA ALA A 30 3.05 8.57 -17.16
C ALA A 30 2.41 9.31 -15.99
N LYS A 31 1.26 9.96 -16.24
CA LYS A 31 0.26 10.08 -15.18
C LYS A 31 0.02 8.63 -14.77
N PRO A 32 0.39 8.16 -13.57
CA PRO A 32 -0.38 7.06 -13.04
C PRO A 32 -1.80 7.61 -13.10
N VAL A 33 -2.73 6.88 -13.69
CA VAL A 33 -4.12 7.06 -13.29
C VAL A 33 -4.04 6.97 -11.78
N VAL A 34 -4.20 8.11 -11.10
CA VAL A 34 -4.07 8.15 -9.65
C VAL A 34 -5.15 7.19 -9.19
N LYS A 35 -4.73 5.99 -8.80
CA LYS A 35 -5.66 4.95 -8.34
C LYS A 35 -6.36 5.38 -7.05
N SER A 36 -6.03 6.57 -6.51
CA SER A 36 -6.85 7.25 -5.50
C SER A 36 -8.28 7.50 -5.97
N GLY A 37 -8.55 7.52 -7.29
CA GLY A 37 -9.91 7.63 -7.86
C GLY A 37 -10.47 6.33 -8.43
N GLN A 38 -9.65 5.30 -8.64
CA GLN A 38 -10.11 3.98 -9.05
C GLN A 38 -10.28 3.10 -7.81
N SER A 39 -11.33 3.39 -7.05
CA SER A 39 -11.84 2.41 -6.10
C SER A 39 -12.18 1.15 -6.90
N MET A 40 -11.47 0.05 -6.68
CA MET A 40 -12.02 -1.27 -7.01
C MET A 40 -13.43 -1.31 -6.41
N ASN A 41 -14.40 -1.77 -7.19
CA ASN A 41 -15.77 -1.99 -6.71
C ASN A 41 -15.69 -2.70 -5.35
N GLU A 42 -16.42 -2.22 -4.35
CA GLU A 42 -16.36 -2.77 -3.00
C GLU A 42 -16.68 -4.27 -3.01
N HIS A 43 -17.53 -4.73 -3.93
CA HIS A 43 -17.79 -6.15 -4.13
C HIS A 43 -16.55 -6.93 -4.61
N ASP A 44 -15.74 -6.37 -5.50
CA ASP A 44 -14.52 -7.03 -5.98
C ASP A 44 -13.50 -7.15 -4.84
N LYS A 45 -13.42 -6.14 -3.96
CA LYS A 45 -12.58 -6.20 -2.75
C LYS A 45 -13.07 -7.29 -1.79
N ILE A 46 -14.37 -7.39 -1.59
CA ILE A 46 -14.97 -8.43 -0.73
C ILE A 46 -14.69 -9.83 -1.29
N GLN A 47 -14.83 -10.02 -2.60
CA GLN A 47 -14.55 -11.30 -3.26
C GLN A 47 -13.08 -11.69 -3.11
N GLU A 48 -12.16 -10.76 -3.40
CA GLU A 48 -10.72 -11.01 -3.30
C GLU A 48 -10.30 -11.35 -1.87
N LEU A 49 -10.75 -10.58 -0.88
CA LEU A 49 -10.46 -10.86 0.53
C LEU A 49 -11.03 -12.22 0.96
N SER A 50 -12.26 -12.54 0.53
CA SER A 50 -12.88 -13.84 0.83
C SER A 50 -12.08 -15.00 0.24
N LEU A 51 -11.55 -14.84 -0.99
CA LEU A 51 -10.69 -15.83 -1.62
C LEU A 51 -9.39 -16.02 -0.85
N GLN A 52 -8.74 -14.94 -0.43
CA GLN A 52 -7.52 -15.00 0.38
C GLN A 52 -7.76 -15.72 1.72
N LEU A 53 -8.89 -15.45 2.39
CA LEU A 53 -9.27 -16.14 3.61
C LEU A 53 -9.48 -17.64 3.39
N ALA A 54 -10.13 -18.05 2.30
CA ALA A 54 -10.36 -19.45 1.99
C ALA A 54 -9.02 -20.20 1.77
N ILE A 55 -8.10 -19.59 1.01
CA ILE A 55 -6.77 -20.14 0.76
C ILE A 55 -5.97 -20.25 2.07
N ALA A 56 -6.02 -19.23 2.92
CA ALA A 56 -5.30 -19.24 4.20
C ALA A 56 -5.82 -20.33 5.14
N LYS A 57 -7.13 -20.55 5.19
CA LYS A 57 -7.77 -21.63 5.96
C LYS A 57 -7.35 -23.01 5.48
N ASP A 58 -7.42 -23.26 4.16
CA ASP A 58 -7.02 -24.54 3.58
C ASP A 58 -5.55 -24.89 3.87
N ARG A 59 -4.68 -23.88 3.79
CA ARG A 59 -3.27 -24.03 4.18
C ARG A 59 -3.13 -24.37 5.66
N ALA A 60 -3.82 -23.66 6.55
CA ALA A 60 -3.78 -23.91 7.99
C ALA A 60 -4.24 -25.33 8.33
N ASP A 61 -5.39 -25.77 7.78
CA ASP A 61 -5.91 -27.13 7.97
C ASP A 61 -4.90 -28.18 7.47
N THR A 62 -4.24 -27.92 6.34
CA THR A 62 -3.21 -28.79 5.80
C THR A 62 -2.01 -28.88 6.73
N PHE A 63 -1.53 -27.75 7.25
CA PHE A 63 -0.44 -27.72 8.22
C PHE A 63 -0.80 -28.44 9.52
N GLU A 64 -2.01 -28.27 10.04
CA GLU A 64 -2.49 -28.99 11.23
C GLU A 64 -2.52 -30.50 10.99
N ARG A 65 -3.03 -30.96 9.84
CA ARG A 65 -3.02 -32.38 9.47
C ARG A 65 -1.59 -32.93 9.39
N GLN A 66 -0.69 -32.20 8.73
CA GLN A 66 0.72 -32.60 8.66
C GLN A 66 1.33 -32.70 10.05
N ALA A 67 1.14 -31.69 10.92
CA ALA A 67 1.63 -31.70 12.29
C ALA A 67 1.04 -32.85 13.14
N ALA A 68 -0.22 -33.20 12.94
CA ALA A 68 -0.87 -34.32 13.62
C ALA A 68 -0.35 -35.69 13.15
N THR A 69 0.22 -35.77 11.94
CA THR A 69 0.80 -37.01 11.38
C THR A 69 2.21 -37.30 11.94
N TYR A 70 2.89 -36.30 12.50
CA TYR A 70 4.21 -36.45 13.13
C TYR A 70 4.15 -36.69 14.66
N LYS A 71 2.99 -37.08 15.18
CA LYS A 71 2.79 -37.53 16.58
C LYS A 71 2.58 -39.04 16.65
#